data_AF-A0A6J7AET6-F1
#
_entry.id   AF-A0A6J7AET6-F1
#
_cell.length_a   1.000
_cell.length_b   1.000
_cell.length_c   1.000
_cell.angle_alpha   90.00
_cell.angle_beta   90.00
_cell.angle_gamma   90.00
#
_symmetry.space_group_name_H-M   'P 1'
#
loop_
_entity.id
_entity.type
_entity.pdbx_description
1 polymer ?
#
loop_
_entity_poly.entity_id
_entity_poly.type
_entity_poly.pdbx_seq_one_letter_code
_entity_poly.pdbx_strand_id
1 'polypeptide(L)'
;MSVETHAHHEHPDVVGSRNRLGVILLLVADIAFALSMLFVYFYLRGQNVNDMWLPAATEEHAAITPLSATPGWTVTAIVAFGLLAHFYGLKGVRDKNQTQLKLGSLVALVTSVVALVYQTNTISTAPFTFSDGAYVSCFYMFTILNFVHIVLTIFISLGIWNRARLGLYTSDHWHVDIVRVWWLWMVVSSLLGAFALSNP
;
A
#
# COMPACT_ATOMS: atom_id res chain seq x y z
N MET A 1 -7.56 15.36 52.47
CA MET A 1 -7.23 16.14 51.26
C MET A 1 -7.29 15.17 50.09
N SER A 2 -8.45 15.04 49.45
CA SER A 2 -8.64 14.14 48.30
C SER A 2 -8.02 14.80 47.08
N VAL A 3 -7.07 14.12 46.45
CA VAL A 3 -6.52 14.53 45.16
C VAL A 3 -7.65 14.32 44.14
N GLU A 4 -8.36 15.39 43.77
CA GLU A 4 -9.21 15.37 42.59
C GLU A 4 -8.29 15.20 41.37
N THR A 5 -8.18 13.97 40.89
CA THR A 5 -7.68 13.72 39.55
C THR A 5 -8.68 14.29 38.56
N HIS A 6 -8.44 15.51 38.09
CA HIS A 6 -9.08 16.05 36.90
C HIS A 6 -8.68 15.15 35.72
N ALA A 7 -9.44 14.08 35.48
CA ALA A 7 -9.37 13.35 34.25
C ALA A 7 -9.80 14.32 33.14
N HIS A 8 -8.83 14.82 32.37
CA HIS A 8 -9.09 15.62 31.18
C HIS A 8 -9.84 14.76 30.16
N HIS A 9 -11.17 14.78 30.24
CA HIS A 9 -12.05 14.19 29.24
C HIS A 9 -12.06 15.15 28.03
N GLU A 10 -11.13 14.94 27.09
CA GLU A 10 -11.14 15.62 25.80
C GLU A 10 -12.45 15.28 25.07
N HIS A 11 -13.09 16.29 24.45
CA HIS A 11 -14.31 16.09 23.69
C HIS A 11 -14.06 15.10 22.52
N PRO A 12 -14.94 14.11 22.28
CA PRO A 12 -14.74 13.07 21.26
C PRO A 12 -14.41 13.62 19.86
N ASP A 13 -14.97 14.78 19.51
CA ASP A 13 -14.71 15.45 18.23
C ASP A 13 -13.28 15.97 18.10
N VAL A 14 -12.68 16.44 19.20
CA VAL A 14 -11.29 16.92 19.22
C VAL A 14 -10.34 15.75 19.00
N VAL A 15 -10.59 14.62 19.67
CA VAL A 15 -9.83 13.37 19.51
C VAL A 15 -9.99 12.84 18.08
N GLY A 16 -11.21 12.82 17.55
CA GLY A 16 -11.50 12.37 16.18
C GLY A 16 -10.80 13.23 15.12
N SER A 17 -10.82 14.56 15.27
CA SER A 17 -10.14 15.48 14.36
C SER A 17 -8.63 15.27 14.36
N ARG A 18 -8.01 15.17 15.56
CA ARG A 18 -6.57 14.91 15.71
C ARG A 18 -6.15 13.59 15.06
N ASN A 19 -6.92 12.53 15.27
CA ASN A 19 -6.63 11.21 14.69
C ASN A 19 -6.71 11.22 13.17
N ARG A 20 -7.72 11.89 12.59
CA ARG A 20 -7.83 12.05 11.14
C ARG A 20 -6.65 12.83 10.55
N LEU A 21 -6.27 13.93 11.19
CA LEU A 21 -5.11 14.73 10.78
C LEU A 21 -3.82 13.90 10.82
N GLY A 22 -3.61 13.13 11.88
CA GLY A 22 -2.46 12.23 12.01
C GLY A 22 -2.35 11.23 10.86
N VAL A 23 -3.46 10.58 10.49
CA VAL A 23 -3.49 9.65 9.34
C VAL A 23 -3.18 10.37 8.03
N ILE A 24 -3.73 11.57 7.81
CA ILE A 24 -3.48 12.35 6.59
C ILE A 24 -2.00 12.74 6.50
N LEU A 25 -1.40 13.25 7.57
CA LEU A 25 0.00 13.66 7.58
C LEU A 25 0.95 12.48 7.36
N LEU A 26 0.65 11.33 7.96
CA LEU A 26 1.39 10.09 7.71
C LEU A 26 1.33 9.70 6.22
N LEU A 27 0.15 9.79 5.60
CA LEU A 27 -0.03 9.47 4.19
C LEU A 27 0.69 10.48 3.28
N VAL A 28 0.69 11.76 3.62
CA VAL A 28 1.46 12.78 2.88
C VAL A 28 2.97 12.51 2.94
N ALA A 29 3.50 12.13 4.11
CA ALA A 29 4.90 11.76 4.26
C ALA A 29 5.25 10.53 3.39
N ASP A 30 4.36 9.54 3.37
CA ASP A 30 4.53 8.32 2.57
C ASP A 30 4.44 8.58 1.05
N ILE A 31 3.58 9.52 0.62
CA ILE A 31 3.56 10.00 -0.78
C ILE A 31 4.90 10.63 -1.15
N ALA A 32 5.42 11.52 -0.31
CA ALA A 32 6.72 12.17 -0.58
C ALA A 32 7.85 11.13 -0.66
N PHE A 33 7.80 10.09 0.18
CA PHE A 33 8.73 8.97 0.13
C PHE A 33 8.63 8.18 -1.17
N ALA A 34 7.42 7.83 -1.64
CA ALA A 34 7.25 7.13 -2.92
C ALA A 34 7.67 7.99 -4.13
N LEU A 35 7.42 9.30 -4.10
CA LEU A 35 7.84 10.21 -5.17
C LEU A 35 9.37 10.37 -5.21
N SER A 36 10.06 10.37 -4.06
CA SER A 36 11.52 10.41 -4.04
C SER A 36 12.13 9.13 -4.62
N MET A 37 11.53 7.97 -4.36
CA MET A 37 11.91 6.70 -5.01
C MET A 37 11.75 6.76 -6.53
N LEU A 38 10.64 7.32 -7.02
CA LEU A 38 10.39 7.51 -8.44
C LEU A 38 11.44 8.43 -9.08
N PHE A 39 11.78 9.53 -8.39
CA PHE A 39 12.84 10.42 -8.81
C PHE A 39 14.18 9.68 -8.90
N VAL A 40 14.57 8.92 -7.86
CA VAL A 40 15.83 8.15 -7.84
C VAL A 40 15.91 7.17 -9.02
N TYR A 41 14.81 6.46 -9.32
CA TYR A 41 14.75 5.55 -10.47
C TYR A 41 15.07 6.27 -11.78
N PHE A 42 14.33 7.33 -12.11
CA PHE A 42 14.53 8.07 -13.36
C PHE A 42 15.84 8.83 -13.41
N TYR A 43 16.34 9.29 -12.27
CA TYR A 43 17.64 9.94 -12.17
C TYR A 43 18.78 8.97 -12.51
N LEU A 44 18.82 7.80 -11.86
CA LEU A 44 19.86 6.80 -12.10
C LEU A 44 19.79 6.23 -13.52
N ARG A 45 18.57 5.96 -14.00
CA ARG A 45 18.33 5.57 -15.41
C ARG A 45 18.79 6.64 -16.39
N GLY A 46 18.50 7.91 -16.11
CA GLY A 46 18.86 9.02 -16.98
C GLY A 46 20.36 9.31 -16.99
N GLN A 47 21.07 9.06 -15.89
CA GLN A 47 22.53 9.17 -15.84
C GLN A 47 23.22 8.03 -16.59
N ASN A 48 22.72 6.80 -16.44
CA ASN A 48 23.25 5.58 -17.08
C ASN A 48 24.78 5.58 -17.21
N VAL A 49 25.47 5.88 -16.09
CA VAL A 49 26.92 6.10 -16.11
C VAL A 49 27.62 4.84 -16.61
N ASN A 50 28.47 4.99 -17.62
CA ASN A 50 29.17 3.89 -18.29
C ASN A 50 28.26 2.77 -18.84
N ASP A 51 27.01 3.10 -19.19
CA ASP A 51 26.02 2.13 -19.67
C ASP A 51 25.68 1.01 -18.67
N MET A 52 25.83 1.31 -17.36
CA MET A 52 25.65 0.34 -16.27
C MET A 52 24.23 0.29 -15.68
N TRP A 53 23.24 0.93 -16.30
CA TRP A 53 21.85 0.81 -15.84
C TRP A 53 21.31 -0.62 -16.01
N LEU A 54 21.60 -1.24 -17.16
CA LEU A 54 21.35 -2.65 -17.45
C LEU A 54 22.67 -3.30 -17.90
N PRO A 55 23.55 -3.69 -16.96
CA PRO A 55 24.88 -4.18 -17.28
C PRO A 55 24.85 -5.40 -18.21
N ALA A 56 25.72 -5.39 -19.22
CA ALA A 56 25.97 -6.53 -20.08
C ALA A 56 26.63 -7.68 -19.30
N ALA A 57 26.53 -8.90 -19.84
CA ALA A 57 27.17 -10.07 -19.23
C ALA A 57 28.69 -9.88 -19.19
N THR A 58 29.29 -10.22 -18.05
CA THR A 58 30.74 -10.34 -17.86
C THR A 58 31.08 -11.80 -17.59
N GLU A 59 32.38 -12.14 -17.47
CA GLU A 59 32.77 -13.51 -17.12
C GLU A 59 32.28 -13.95 -15.73
N GLU A 60 32.03 -12.99 -14.83
CA GLU A 60 31.63 -13.24 -13.45
C GLU A 60 30.12 -13.07 -13.21
N HIS A 61 29.43 -12.27 -14.04
CA HIS A 61 28.02 -11.91 -13.83
C HIS A 61 27.19 -12.04 -15.11
N ALA A 62 26.00 -12.64 -14.98
CA ALA A 62 25.02 -12.69 -16.06
C ALA A 62 24.50 -11.28 -16.41
N ALA A 63 24.09 -11.07 -17.66
CA ALA A 63 23.48 -9.82 -18.09
C ALA A 63 22.19 -9.54 -17.31
N ILE A 64 22.01 -8.29 -16.87
CA ILE A 64 20.77 -7.86 -16.24
C ILE A 64 19.79 -7.44 -17.34
N THR A 65 18.76 -8.25 -17.54
CA THR A 65 17.65 -7.91 -18.43
C THR A 65 16.47 -7.36 -17.63
N PRO A 66 15.75 -6.37 -18.17
CA PRO A 66 14.61 -5.82 -17.47
C PRO A 66 13.49 -6.86 -17.36
N LEU A 67 12.90 -6.95 -16.17
CA LEU A 67 11.76 -7.81 -15.96
C LEU A 67 10.50 -7.19 -16.58
N SER A 68 9.59 -8.05 -17.02
CA SER A 68 8.27 -7.60 -17.44
C SER A 68 7.59 -6.83 -16.31
N ALA A 69 6.92 -5.72 -16.64
CA ALA A 69 6.09 -4.98 -15.71
C ALA A 69 4.74 -5.65 -15.40
N THR A 70 4.39 -6.74 -16.11
CA THR A 70 3.13 -7.46 -15.93
C THR A 70 2.82 -7.86 -14.48
N PRO A 71 3.77 -8.36 -13.67
CA PRO A 71 3.51 -8.68 -12.27
C PRO A 71 3.09 -7.44 -11.46
N GLY A 72 3.75 -6.29 -11.68
CA GLY A 72 3.39 -5.03 -11.04
C GLY A 72 1.98 -4.56 -11.43
N TRP A 73 1.62 -4.64 -12.70
CA TRP A 73 0.26 -4.34 -13.17
C TRP A 73 -0.80 -5.30 -12.60
N THR A 74 -0.45 -6.58 -12.45
CA THR A 74 -1.33 -7.60 -11.87
C THR A 74 -1.62 -7.30 -10.41
N VAL A 75 -0.59 -7.02 -9.61
CA VAL A 75 -0.75 -6.62 -8.20
C VAL A 75 -1.60 -5.35 -8.10
N THR A 76 -1.33 -4.35 -8.94
CA THR A 76 -2.14 -3.12 -8.99
C THR A 76 -3.61 -3.40 -9.28
N ALA A 77 -3.92 -4.27 -10.24
CA ALA A 77 -5.29 -4.62 -10.58
C ALA A 77 -6.01 -5.33 -9.41
N ILE A 78 -5.31 -6.22 -8.70
CA ILE A 78 -5.83 -6.89 -7.50
C ILE A 78 -6.12 -5.86 -6.40
N VAL A 79 -5.18 -4.95 -6.11
CA VAL A 79 -5.38 -3.90 -5.10
C VAL A 79 -6.53 -2.95 -5.50
N ALA A 80 -6.66 -2.60 -6.78
CA ALA A 80 -7.77 -1.81 -7.29
C ALA A 80 -9.12 -2.51 -7.11
N PHE A 81 -9.18 -3.83 -7.31
CA PHE A 81 -10.37 -4.61 -6.99
C PHE A 81 -10.69 -4.56 -5.48
N GLY A 82 -9.68 -4.62 -4.62
CA GLY A 82 -9.82 -4.46 -3.17
C GLY A 82 -10.40 -3.09 -2.78
N LEU A 83 -9.99 -2.01 -3.44
CA LEU A 83 -10.56 -0.67 -3.29
C LEU A 83 -12.06 -0.66 -3.65
N LEU A 84 -12.47 -1.30 -4.75
CA LEU A 84 -13.88 -1.39 -5.15
C LEU A 84 -14.70 -2.16 -4.11
N ALA A 85 -14.16 -3.24 -3.55
CA ALA A 85 -14.79 -3.99 -2.46
C ALA A 85 -14.92 -3.14 -1.18
N HIS A 86 -13.91 -2.33 -0.87
CA HIS A 86 -13.98 -1.37 0.24
C HIS A 86 -15.05 -0.32 0.01
N PHE A 87 -15.17 0.24 -1.21
CA PHE A 87 -16.24 1.18 -1.55
C PHE A 87 -17.62 0.56 -1.40
N TYR A 88 -17.79 -0.69 -1.80
CA TYR A 88 -19.02 -1.43 -1.60
C TYR A 88 -19.36 -1.57 -0.11
N GLY A 89 -18.38 -1.90 0.74
CA GLY A 89 -18.56 -1.95 2.20
C GLY A 89 -18.87 -0.58 2.82
N LEU A 90 -18.19 0.48 2.35
CA LEU A 90 -18.41 1.85 2.82
C LEU A 90 -19.81 2.36 2.46
N LYS A 91 -20.32 2.05 1.27
CA LYS A 91 -21.71 2.32 0.92
C LYS A 91 -22.66 1.60 1.89
N GLY A 92 -22.38 0.34 2.19
CA GLY A 92 -23.16 -0.46 3.14
C GLY A 92 -23.30 0.17 4.52
N VAL A 93 -22.20 0.63 5.12
CA VAL A 93 -22.26 1.25 6.46
C VAL A 93 -23.06 2.56 6.46
N ARG A 94 -22.95 3.37 5.39
CA ARG A 94 -23.71 4.62 5.24
C ARG A 94 -25.21 4.36 5.07
N ASP A 95 -25.56 3.28 4.37
CA ASP A 95 -26.94 2.83 4.16
C ASP A 95 -27.47 1.98 5.35
N LYS A 96 -26.73 1.91 6.47
CA LYS A 96 -27.02 1.08 7.65
C LYS A 96 -27.15 -0.43 7.34
N ASN A 97 -26.62 -0.87 6.20
CA ASN A 97 -26.58 -2.26 5.79
C ASN A 97 -25.30 -2.93 6.30
N GLN A 98 -25.40 -3.55 7.49
CA GLN A 98 -24.29 -4.24 8.14
C GLN A 98 -23.80 -5.47 7.39
N THR A 99 -24.69 -6.15 6.64
CA THR A 99 -24.31 -7.31 5.81
C THR A 99 -23.37 -6.87 4.69
N GLN A 100 -23.71 -5.77 4.02
CA GLN A 100 -22.89 -5.20 2.96
C GLN A 100 -21.52 -4.74 3.47
N LEU A 101 -21.46 -4.11 4.66
CA LEU A 101 -20.19 -3.74 5.29
C LEU A 101 -19.31 -4.97 5.57
N LYS A 102 -19.87 -6.03 6.16
CA LYS A 102 -19.15 -7.27 6.48
C LYS A 102 -18.62 -7.97 5.23
N LEU A 103 -19.44 -8.06 4.18
CA LEU A 103 -19.03 -8.68 2.92
C LEU A 103 -17.96 -7.85 2.20
N GLY A 104 -18.17 -6.55 2.04
CA GLY A 104 -17.20 -5.67 1.37
C GLY A 104 -15.84 -5.66 2.08
N SER A 105 -15.83 -5.56 3.41
CA SER A 105 -14.59 -5.62 4.20
C SER A 105 -13.91 -6.98 4.17
N LEU A 106 -14.67 -8.10 4.13
CA LEU A 106 -14.09 -9.43 3.97
C LEU A 106 -13.44 -9.60 2.60
N VAL A 107 -14.11 -9.19 1.53
CA VAL A 107 -13.57 -9.29 0.17
C VAL A 107 -12.32 -8.42 0.02
N ALA A 108 -12.32 -7.21 0.60
CA ALA A 108 -11.15 -6.33 0.62
C ALA A 108 -9.96 -6.97 1.36
N LEU A 109 -10.21 -7.64 2.50
CA LEU A 109 -9.19 -8.38 3.25
C LEU A 109 -8.62 -9.55 2.43
N VAL A 110 -9.47 -10.41 1.88
CA VAL A 110 -9.04 -11.56 1.08
C VAL A 110 -8.24 -11.10 -0.14
N THR A 111 -8.71 -10.05 -0.82
CA THR A 111 -8.01 -9.47 -1.96
C THR A 111 -6.61 -8.98 -1.60
N SER A 112 -6.45 -8.34 -0.43
CA SER A 112 -5.14 -7.91 0.06
C SER A 112 -4.19 -9.09 0.30
N VAL A 113 -4.70 -10.21 0.84
CA VAL A 113 -3.91 -11.43 1.03
C VAL A 113 -3.49 -12.03 -0.32
N VAL A 114 -4.39 -12.04 -1.31
CA VAL A 114 -4.05 -12.49 -2.67
C VAL A 114 -2.97 -11.60 -3.28
N ALA A 115 -3.09 -10.27 -3.15
CA ALA A 115 -2.07 -9.34 -3.63
C ALA A 115 -0.69 -9.62 -3.02
N LEU A 116 -0.66 -9.95 -1.71
CA LEU A 116 0.58 -10.30 -1.02
C LEU A 116 1.25 -11.53 -1.64
N VAL A 117 0.48 -12.58 -1.93
CA VAL A 117 1.01 -13.82 -2.54
C VAL A 117 1.65 -13.53 -3.90
N TYR A 118 1.00 -12.73 -4.75
CA TYR A 118 1.55 -12.31 -6.05
C TYR A 118 2.81 -11.45 -5.89
N GLN A 119 2.81 -10.53 -4.93
CA GLN A 119 3.97 -9.68 -4.64
C GLN A 119 5.16 -10.50 -4.13
N THR A 120 4.93 -11.45 -3.23
CA THR A 120 5.96 -12.39 -2.76
C THR A 120 6.50 -13.25 -3.89
N ASN A 121 5.62 -13.78 -4.75
CA ASN A 121 6.05 -14.57 -5.90
C ASN A 121 6.99 -13.75 -6.80
N THR A 122 6.60 -12.52 -7.14
CA THR A 122 7.40 -11.58 -7.95
C THR A 122 8.81 -11.37 -7.38
N ILE A 123 8.92 -11.15 -6.07
CA ILE A 123 10.21 -10.95 -5.38
C ILE A 123 11.02 -12.26 -5.37
N SER A 124 10.38 -13.41 -5.13
CA SER A 124 11.04 -14.71 -5.00
C SER A 124 11.52 -15.33 -6.31
N THR A 125 10.90 -14.97 -7.44
CA THR A 125 11.25 -15.49 -8.77
C THR A 125 12.17 -14.55 -9.56
N ALA A 126 12.55 -13.40 -8.99
CA ALA A 126 13.48 -12.49 -9.63
C ALA A 126 14.86 -13.17 -9.80
N PRO A 127 15.49 -13.09 -10.99
CA PRO A 127 16.72 -13.82 -11.31
C PRO A 127 18.00 -13.14 -10.80
N PHE A 128 17.88 -12.14 -9.93
CA PHE A 128 18.97 -11.30 -9.45
C PHE A 128 18.83 -11.05 -7.94
N THR A 129 19.85 -10.44 -7.35
CA THR A 129 19.93 -10.11 -5.92
C THR A 129 20.18 -8.61 -5.73
N PHE A 130 19.97 -8.09 -4.52
CA PHE A 130 20.09 -6.65 -4.22
C PHE A 130 21.42 -6.01 -4.63
N SER A 131 22.51 -6.77 -4.74
CA SER A 131 23.84 -6.26 -5.07
C SER A 131 24.10 -6.07 -6.56
N ASP A 132 23.17 -6.48 -7.44
CA ASP A 132 23.43 -6.61 -8.88
C ASP A 132 23.25 -5.30 -9.67
N GLY A 133 23.29 -4.15 -8.98
CA GLY A 133 23.35 -2.82 -9.59
C GLY A 133 22.13 -1.93 -9.33
N ALA A 134 22.13 -0.78 -10.00
CA ALA A 134 21.17 0.31 -9.75
C ALA A 134 19.74 -0.08 -10.15
N TYR A 135 19.54 -0.68 -11.33
CA TYR A 135 18.21 -1.13 -11.78
C TYR A 135 17.60 -2.12 -10.79
N VAL A 136 18.37 -3.14 -10.40
CA VAL A 136 17.92 -4.19 -9.46
C VAL A 136 17.60 -3.60 -8.09
N SER A 137 18.44 -2.69 -7.58
CA SER A 137 18.18 -1.97 -6.34
C SER A 137 16.86 -1.21 -6.40
N CYS A 138 16.58 -0.50 -7.50
CA CYS A 138 15.32 0.20 -7.66
C CYS A 138 14.11 -0.73 -7.83
N PHE A 139 14.27 -1.86 -8.54
CA PHE A 139 13.23 -2.89 -8.63
C PHE A 139 12.84 -3.40 -7.25
N TYR A 140 13.82 -3.76 -6.42
CA TYR A 140 13.54 -4.20 -5.05
C TYR A 140 12.96 -3.09 -4.19
N MET A 141 13.44 -1.86 -4.34
CA MET A 141 12.88 -0.70 -3.64
C MET A 141 11.37 -0.55 -3.90
N PHE A 142 10.91 -0.61 -5.16
CA PHE A 142 9.48 -0.53 -5.47
C PHE A 142 8.69 -1.76 -5.00
N THR A 143 9.21 -2.97 -5.23
CA THR A 143 8.49 -4.20 -4.88
C THR A 143 8.38 -4.41 -3.38
N ILE A 144 9.39 -4.01 -2.60
CA ILE A 144 9.37 -4.07 -1.14
C ILE A 144 8.48 -2.99 -0.56
N LEU A 145 8.51 -1.76 -1.11
CA LEU A 145 7.56 -0.71 -0.73
C LEU A 145 6.12 -1.24 -0.86
N ASN A 146 5.79 -1.80 -2.02
CA ASN A 146 4.47 -2.37 -2.28
C ASN A 146 4.16 -3.55 -1.34
N PHE A 147 5.12 -4.43 -1.09
CA PHE A 147 4.97 -5.53 -0.13
C PHE A 147 4.60 -5.02 1.27
N VAL A 148 5.32 -4.05 1.81
CA VAL A 148 5.05 -3.47 3.14
C VAL A 148 3.67 -2.81 3.17
N HIS A 149 3.33 -2.04 2.13
CA HIS A 149 2.02 -1.42 1.96
C HIS A 149 0.87 -2.44 1.94
N ILE A 150 1.03 -3.56 1.24
CA ILE A 150 0.03 -4.64 1.20
C ILE A 150 -0.11 -5.29 2.59
N VAL A 151 0.99 -5.56 3.29
CA VAL A 151 0.96 -6.11 4.66
C VAL A 151 0.20 -5.18 5.61
N LEU A 152 0.47 -3.87 5.55
CA LEU A 152 -0.27 -2.87 6.32
C LEU A 152 -1.76 -2.85 5.94
N THR A 153 -2.07 -3.00 4.64
CA THR A 153 -3.44 -3.06 4.14
C THR A 153 -4.19 -4.28 4.65
N ILE A 154 -3.54 -5.45 4.78
CA ILE A 154 -4.11 -6.64 5.40
C ILE A 154 -4.45 -6.35 6.87
N PHE A 155 -3.53 -5.76 7.63
CA PHE A 155 -3.76 -5.41 9.03
C PHE A 155 -4.93 -4.44 9.21
N ILE A 156 -4.98 -3.38 8.41
CA ILE A 156 -6.06 -2.39 8.43
C ILE A 156 -7.40 -3.03 8.04
N SER A 157 -7.43 -3.83 6.97
CA SER A 157 -8.64 -4.50 6.47
C SER A 157 -9.16 -5.54 7.46
N LEU A 158 -8.26 -6.27 8.13
CA LEU A 158 -8.60 -7.18 9.21
C LEU A 158 -9.23 -6.43 10.38
N GLY A 159 -8.66 -5.28 10.74
CA GLY A 159 -9.19 -4.40 11.78
C GLY A 159 -10.62 -3.91 11.48
N ILE A 160 -10.89 -3.51 10.24
CA ILE A 160 -12.25 -3.12 9.81
C ILE A 160 -13.19 -4.32 9.85
N TRP A 161 -12.82 -5.42 9.18
CA TRP A 161 -13.71 -6.58 9.09
C TRP A 161 -14.04 -7.14 10.47
N ASN A 162 -13.06 -7.23 11.37
CA ASN A 162 -13.28 -7.72 12.74
C ASN A 162 -14.26 -6.81 13.51
N ARG A 163 -14.07 -5.49 13.45
CA ARG A 163 -14.97 -4.52 14.09
C ARG A 163 -16.37 -4.51 13.46
N ALA A 164 -16.48 -4.73 12.15
CA ALA A 164 -17.75 -4.86 11.44
C ALA A 164 -18.52 -6.10 11.88
N ARG A 165 -17.85 -7.24 12.10
CA ARG A 165 -18.50 -8.45 12.64
C ARG A 165 -19.07 -8.23 14.03
N LEU A 166 -18.35 -7.48 14.87
CA LEU A 166 -18.77 -7.09 16.22
C LEU A 166 -19.84 -5.99 16.25
N GLY A 167 -20.23 -5.44 15.09
CA GLY A 167 -21.26 -4.39 15.01
C GLY A 167 -20.85 -3.05 15.61
N LEU A 168 -19.55 -2.74 15.65
CA LEU A 168 -19.04 -1.51 16.27
C LEU A 168 -19.22 -0.25 15.40
N TYR A 169 -19.61 -0.42 14.13
CA TYR A 169 -19.84 0.68 13.18
C TYR A 169 -21.32 1.03 13.04
N THR A 170 -21.98 1.33 14.16
CA THR A 170 -23.42 1.65 14.21
C THR A 170 -23.69 3.15 14.26
N SER A 171 -22.96 3.89 15.09
CA SER A 171 -23.09 5.34 15.25
C SER A 171 -22.00 6.12 14.51
N ASP A 172 -20.77 5.60 14.53
CA ASP A 172 -19.60 6.26 13.96
C ASP A 172 -18.81 5.31 13.04
N HIS A 173 -18.59 5.74 11.80
CA HIS A 173 -17.93 4.99 10.75
C HIS A 173 -16.75 5.74 10.11
N TRP A 174 -16.23 6.80 10.76
CA TRP A 174 -15.14 7.57 10.18
C TRP A 174 -13.88 6.75 9.89
N HIS A 175 -13.64 5.70 10.68
CA HIS A 175 -12.54 4.77 10.45
C HIS A 175 -12.67 4.05 9.10
N VAL A 176 -13.89 3.72 8.66
CA VAL A 176 -14.13 3.12 7.34
C VAL A 176 -13.93 4.17 6.24
N ASP A 177 -14.34 5.41 6.51
CA ASP A 177 -14.17 6.55 5.60
C ASP A 177 -12.71 6.96 5.40
N ILE A 178 -11.88 7.00 6.45
CA ILE A 178 -10.47 7.39 6.33
C ILE A 178 -9.66 6.31 5.59
N VAL A 179 -10.02 5.04 5.80
CA VAL A 179 -9.35 3.90 5.13
C VAL A 179 -9.61 3.88 3.62
N ARG A 180 -10.65 4.56 3.13
CA ARG A 180 -10.79 4.83 1.69
C ARG A 180 -9.58 5.56 1.13
N VAL A 181 -9.07 6.56 1.85
CA VAL A 181 -7.91 7.37 1.40
C VAL A 181 -6.67 6.49 1.36
N TRP A 182 -6.50 5.61 2.35
CA TRP A 182 -5.45 4.58 2.34
C TRP A 182 -5.57 3.67 1.12
N TRP A 183 -6.73 3.09 0.84
CA TRP A 183 -6.93 2.23 -0.34
C TRP A 183 -6.64 2.94 -1.67
N LEU A 184 -7.08 4.19 -1.83
CA LEU A 184 -6.75 5.00 -2.99
C LEU A 184 -5.23 5.15 -3.14
N TRP A 185 -4.56 5.45 -2.02
CA TRP A 185 -3.11 5.57 -2.01
C TRP A 185 -2.41 4.24 -2.35
N MET A 186 -2.90 3.09 -1.86
CA MET A 186 -2.32 1.78 -2.21
C MET A 186 -2.36 1.50 -3.71
N VAL A 187 -3.48 1.84 -4.36
CA VAL A 187 -3.61 1.71 -5.83
C VAL A 187 -2.60 2.63 -6.53
N VAL A 188 -2.51 3.89 -6.11
CA VAL A 188 -1.57 4.86 -6.69
C VAL A 188 -0.11 4.44 -6.47
N SER A 189 0.27 4.07 -5.25
CA SER A 189 1.62 3.58 -4.92
C SER A 189 2.00 2.37 -5.78
N SER A 190 1.11 1.37 -5.90
CA SER A 190 1.33 0.21 -6.76
C SER A 190 1.43 0.59 -8.24
N LEU A 191 0.60 1.53 -8.70
CA LEU A 191 0.67 2.07 -10.08
C LEU A 191 2.01 2.73 -10.36
N LEU A 192 2.56 3.52 -9.43
CA LEU A 192 3.83 4.21 -9.62
C LEU A 192 4.98 3.21 -9.83
N GLY A 193 5.02 2.14 -9.03
CA GLY A 193 6.01 1.06 -9.20
C GLY A 193 5.85 0.32 -10.52
N ALA A 194 4.61 -0.06 -10.89
CA ALA A 194 4.33 -0.73 -12.16
C ALA A 194 4.68 0.16 -13.37
N PHE A 195 4.39 1.45 -13.31
CA PHE A 195 4.71 2.42 -14.33
C PHE A 195 6.23 2.61 -14.50
N ALA A 196 6.96 2.77 -13.39
CA ALA A 196 8.42 2.91 -13.43
C ALA A 196 9.06 1.67 -14.09
N LEU A 197 8.67 0.48 -13.66
CA LEU A 197 9.19 -0.79 -14.20
C LEU A 197 8.74 -1.09 -15.63
N SER A 198 7.70 -0.43 -16.14
CA SER A 198 7.32 -0.49 -17.57
C SER A 198 8.28 0.30 -18.46
N ASN A 199 9.11 1.15 -17.86
CA ASN A 199 10.10 1.98 -18.54
C ASN A 199 11.50 1.65 -17.99
N PRO A 200 12.00 0.42 -18.22
CA PRO A 200 13.36 0.03 -17.88
C PRO A 200 14.38 0.87 -18.65
#